data_AF-A0A842QEH0-F1
#
_entry.id   AF-A0A842QEH0-F1
#
_cell.length_a   1.000
_cell.length_b   1.000
_cell.length_c   1.000
_cell.angle_alpha   90.00
_cell.angle_beta   90.00
_cell.angle_gamma   90.00
#
_symmetry.space_group_name_H-M   'P 1'
#
loop_
_entity.id
_entity.type
_entity.pdbx_description
1 polymer ?
#
loop_
_entity_poly.entity_id
_entity_poly.type
_entity_poly.pdbx_seq_one_letter_code
_entity_poly.pdbx_strand_id
1 'polypeptide(L)'
;MPSWLLVLMSLFSGIGAGFVLHVISLHRERIEKKKEIERRKRELIHILATEVLDNIEKMKTMISDRGFIPYWELSTFSFQAIVSELPSLLKDDLLLLYVLFERYRKYDLINRELNLLHYREEGIKASIYPDSTLPLVASELGKSELALNLLNKASRGIRIEQYMIGSLYRDKRYYSDKRDTQGMQKPDDI
;
A
#
# COMPACT_ATOMS: atom_id res chain seq x y z
N MET A 1 65.10 26.32 -13.67
CA MET A 1 64.08 26.10 -12.63
C MET A 1 64.66 25.20 -11.54
N PRO A 2 64.35 25.42 -10.26
CA PRO A 2 64.84 24.58 -9.18
C PRO A 2 64.21 23.18 -9.21
N SER A 3 65.00 22.13 -9.01
CA SER A 3 64.56 20.73 -9.01
C SER A 3 63.51 20.41 -7.94
N TRP A 4 63.59 21.06 -6.77
CA TRP A 4 62.60 20.91 -5.69
C TRP A 4 61.20 21.42 -6.07
N LEU A 5 61.13 22.40 -6.98
CA LEU A 5 59.87 22.99 -7.43
C LEU A 5 59.11 22.03 -8.37
N LEU A 6 59.83 21.23 -9.16
CA LEU A 6 59.26 20.17 -10.00
C LEU A 6 58.67 19.02 -9.16
N VAL A 7 59.34 18.64 -8.08
CA VAL A 7 58.85 17.61 -7.14
C VAL A 7 57.59 18.08 -6.41
N LEU A 8 57.54 19.37 -6.03
CA LEU A 8 56.35 19.95 -5.43
C LEU A 8 55.17 19.95 -6.42
N MET A 9 55.38 20.38 -7.66
CA MET A 9 54.32 20.41 -8.68
C MET A 9 53.80 19.00 -9.01
N SER A 10 54.64 17.97 -9.03
CA SER A 10 54.21 16.58 -9.28
C SER A 10 53.41 16.00 -8.11
N LEU A 11 53.78 16.30 -6.87
CA LEU A 11 53.01 15.92 -5.67
C LEU A 11 51.62 16.58 -5.65
N PHE A 12 51.53 17.89 -5.93
CA PHE A 12 50.26 18.59 -6.02
C PHE A 12 49.36 18.06 -7.15
N SER A 13 49.95 17.73 -8.30
CA SER A 13 49.23 17.10 -9.41
C SER A 13 48.69 15.71 -9.04
N GLY A 14 49.51 14.87 -8.39
CA GLY A 14 49.11 13.54 -7.93
C GLY A 14 47.99 13.57 -6.88
N ILE A 15 48.06 14.49 -5.91
CA ILE A 15 47.02 14.68 -4.90
C ILE A 15 45.73 15.21 -5.54
N GLY A 16 45.83 16.15 -6.48
CA GLY A 16 44.68 16.68 -7.22
C GLY A 16 43.96 15.61 -8.04
N ALA A 17 44.72 14.79 -8.79
CA ALA A 17 44.17 13.67 -9.55
C ALA A 17 43.51 12.62 -8.64
N GLY A 18 44.14 12.28 -7.52
CA GLY A 18 43.59 11.36 -6.53
C GLY A 18 42.27 11.87 -5.91
N PHE A 19 42.20 13.16 -5.59
CA PHE A 19 40.97 13.77 -5.06
C PHE A 19 39.83 13.75 -6.09
N VAL A 20 40.11 14.08 -7.35
CA VAL A 20 39.10 14.04 -8.42
C VAL A 20 38.57 12.61 -8.63
N LEU A 21 39.45 11.60 -8.66
CA LEU A 21 39.04 10.20 -8.76
C LEU A 21 38.20 9.75 -7.56
N HIS A 22 38.56 10.19 -6.35
CA HIS A 22 37.79 9.89 -5.14
C HIS A 22 36.38 10.50 -5.18
N VAL A 23 36.25 11.76 -5.60
CA VAL A 23 34.94 12.42 -5.75
C VAL A 23 34.08 11.72 -6.81
N ILE A 24 34.67 11.32 -7.94
CA ILE A 24 33.97 10.55 -8.98
C ILE A 24 33.51 9.19 -8.45
N SER A 25 34.36 8.50 -7.68
CA SER A 25 34.03 7.20 -7.06
C SER A 25 32.84 7.33 -6.09
N LEU A 26 32.87 8.33 -5.20
CA LEU A 26 31.75 8.59 -4.28
C LEU A 26 30.46 8.94 -5.02
N HIS A 27 30.56 9.66 -6.15
CA HIS A 27 29.39 10.00 -6.95
C HIS A 27 28.79 8.77 -7.65
N ARG A 28 29.63 7.87 -8.18
CA ARG A 28 29.19 6.59 -8.75
C ARG A 28 28.50 5.72 -7.71
N GLU A 29 29.09 5.58 -6.53
CA GLU A 29 28.51 4.77 -5.44
C GLU A 29 27.12 5.30 -5.03
N ARG A 30 26.95 6.63 -4.95
CA ARG A 30 25.63 7.24 -4.68
C ARG A 30 24.61 6.95 -5.78
N ILE A 31 25.00 7.00 -7.05
CA ILE A 31 24.12 6.68 -8.18
C ILE A 31 23.70 5.21 -8.14
N GLU A 32 24.64 4.31 -7.89
CA GLU A 32 24.38 2.87 -7.80
C GLU A 32 23.41 2.55 -6.66
N LYS A 33 23.66 3.09 -5.46
CA LYS A 33 22.74 2.96 -4.31
C LYS A 33 21.35 3.48 -4.64
N LYS A 34 21.24 4.62 -5.32
CA LYS A 34 19.93 5.17 -5.73
C LYS A 34 19.22 4.25 -6.72
N LYS A 35 19.93 3.68 -7.70
CA LYS A 35 19.36 2.73 -8.66
C LYS A 35 18.87 1.45 -7.97
N GLU A 36 19.63 0.95 -7.02
CA GLU A 36 19.27 -0.23 -6.23
C GLU A 36 18.00 0.01 -5.40
N ILE A 37 17.92 1.15 -4.71
CA ILE A 37 16.72 1.56 -3.97
C ILE A 37 15.50 1.63 -4.88
N GLU A 38 15.63 2.28 -6.04
CA GLU A 38 14.55 2.38 -7.03
C GLU A 38 14.12 1.01 -7.59
N ARG A 39 15.06 0.09 -7.76
CA ARG A 39 14.75 -1.29 -8.17
C ARG A 39 13.96 -2.02 -7.09
N ARG A 40 14.46 -2.03 -5.84
CA ARG A 40 13.78 -2.68 -4.71
C ARG A 40 12.40 -2.11 -4.48
N LYS A 41 12.25 -0.79 -4.60
CA LYS A 41 10.95 -0.10 -4.56
C LYS A 41 9.98 -0.65 -5.60
N ARG A 42 10.40 -0.81 -6.86
CA ARG A 42 9.55 -1.35 -7.92
C ARG A 42 9.15 -2.80 -7.68
N GLU A 43 10.10 -3.63 -7.25
CA GLU A 43 9.84 -5.04 -6.90
C GLU A 43 8.78 -5.13 -5.79
N LEU A 44 8.91 -4.29 -4.77
CA LEU A 44 7.99 -4.22 -3.64
C LEU A 44 6.58 -3.79 -4.04
N ILE A 45 6.47 -2.74 -4.86
CA ILE A 45 5.20 -2.28 -5.41
C ILE A 45 4.55 -3.38 -6.26
N HIS A 46 5.34 -4.14 -7.00
CA HIS A 46 4.84 -5.25 -7.81
C HIS A 46 4.27 -6.37 -6.95
N ILE A 47 4.95 -6.77 -5.87
CA ILE A 47 4.45 -7.77 -4.91
C ILE A 47 3.12 -7.32 -4.32
N LEU A 48 3.03 -6.07 -3.86
CA LEU A 48 1.81 -5.49 -3.32
C LEU A 48 0.67 -5.46 -4.35
N ALA A 49 0.98 -5.14 -5.61
CA ALA A 49 -0.02 -5.12 -6.69
C ALA A 49 -0.60 -6.51 -6.93
N THR A 50 0.25 -7.54 -6.93
CA THR A 50 -0.18 -8.93 -7.09
C THR A 50 -1.06 -9.38 -5.93
N GLU A 51 -0.71 -9.04 -4.70
CA GLU A 51 -1.52 -9.40 -3.53
C GLU A 51 -2.88 -8.69 -3.52
N VAL A 52 -2.92 -7.41 -3.88
CA VAL A 52 -4.18 -6.67 -4.03
C VAL A 52 -5.03 -7.25 -5.15
N LEU A 53 -4.43 -7.69 -6.27
CA LEU A 53 -5.14 -8.33 -7.37
C LEU A 53 -5.76 -9.67 -6.95
N ASP A 54 -5.01 -10.53 -6.26
CA ASP A 54 -5.50 -11.79 -5.72
C ASP A 54 -6.71 -11.56 -4.79
N ASN A 55 -6.61 -10.57 -3.90
CA ASN A 55 -7.73 -10.21 -3.02
C ASN A 55 -8.95 -9.69 -3.79
N ILE A 56 -8.76 -8.93 -4.86
CA ILE A 56 -9.85 -8.47 -5.74
C ILE A 56 -10.57 -9.67 -6.36
N GLU A 57 -9.85 -10.69 -6.85
CA GLU A 57 -10.43 -11.88 -7.46
C GLU A 57 -11.23 -12.71 -6.44
N LYS A 58 -10.69 -12.88 -5.24
CA LYS A 58 -11.39 -13.51 -4.11
C LYS A 58 -12.67 -12.76 -3.76
N MET A 59 -12.60 -11.44 -3.58
CA MET A 59 -13.76 -10.61 -3.27
C MET A 59 -14.82 -10.62 -4.37
N LYS A 60 -14.42 -10.64 -5.65
CA LYS A 60 -15.35 -10.80 -6.78
C LYS A 60 -16.11 -12.11 -6.69
N THR A 61 -15.38 -13.20 -6.41
CA THR A 61 -15.94 -14.54 -6.23
C THR A 61 -16.96 -14.57 -5.09
N MET A 62 -16.63 -13.94 -3.95
CA MET A 62 -17.54 -13.83 -2.80
C MET A 62 -18.86 -13.11 -3.13
N ILE A 63 -18.83 -12.07 -3.98
CA ILE A 63 -20.03 -11.29 -4.35
C ILE A 63 -20.83 -11.94 -5.48
N SER A 64 -20.18 -12.66 -6.39
CA SER A 64 -20.85 -13.31 -7.52
C SER A 64 -21.68 -14.52 -7.11
N ASP A 65 -21.27 -15.25 -6.06
CA ASP A 65 -21.89 -16.51 -5.67
C ASP A 65 -22.87 -16.30 -4.50
N ARG A 66 -24.07 -15.79 -4.80
CA ARG A 66 -25.08 -15.35 -3.81
C ARG A 66 -25.69 -16.47 -2.94
N GLY A 67 -25.33 -17.73 -3.19
CA GLY A 67 -25.83 -18.88 -2.42
C GLY A 67 -24.80 -19.52 -1.48
N PHE A 68 -23.51 -19.26 -1.69
CA PHE A 68 -22.41 -19.82 -0.92
C PHE A 68 -21.22 -18.87 -1.04
N ILE A 69 -20.81 -18.24 0.05
CA ILE A 69 -19.55 -17.48 0.05
C ILE A 69 -18.47 -18.46 0.50
N PRO A 70 -17.62 -18.94 -0.41
CA PRO A 70 -16.47 -19.74 -0.01
C PRO A 70 -15.59 -18.96 0.98
N TYR A 71 -15.11 -19.64 2.02
CA TYR A 71 -14.13 -19.06 2.93
C TYR A 71 -12.80 -18.87 2.18
N TRP A 72 -12.59 -17.67 1.63
CA TRP A 72 -11.32 -17.25 1.08
C TRP A 72 -10.70 -16.21 2.00
N GLU A 73 -9.57 -16.56 2.59
CA GLU A 73 -8.80 -15.60 3.35
C GLU A 73 -8.14 -14.60 2.38
N LEU A 74 -8.40 -13.31 2.63
CA LEU A 74 -7.75 -12.21 1.94
C LEU A 74 -6.32 -12.09 2.46
N SER A 75 -5.36 -12.09 1.54
CA SER A 75 -3.93 -12.09 1.81
C SER A 75 -3.49 -10.74 2.39
N THR A 76 -2.77 -10.78 3.53
CA THR A 76 -2.07 -9.62 4.12
C THR A 76 -0.59 -9.90 4.38
N PHE A 77 -0.09 -11.03 3.87
CA PHE A 77 1.22 -11.61 4.16
C PHE A 77 2.38 -10.67 3.81
N SER A 78 2.32 -10.09 2.61
CA SER A 78 3.41 -9.24 2.16
C SER A 78 3.42 -7.96 2.97
N PHE A 79 2.26 -7.39 3.30
CA PHE A 79 2.21 -6.13 4.04
C PHE A 79 3.05 -6.11 5.32
N GLN A 80 3.04 -7.15 6.14
CA GLN A 80 3.81 -7.20 7.39
C GLN A 80 5.33 -7.23 7.15
N ALA A 81 5.80 -8.09 6.24
CA ALA A 81 7.21 -8.14 5.86
C ALA A 81 7.66 -6.82 5.22
N ILE A 82 6.77 -6.27 4.40
CA ILE A 82 6.97 -5.06 3.62
C ILE A 82 7.03 -3.83 4.53
N VAL A 83 6.20 -3.72 5.59
CA VAL A 83 6.23 -2.63 6.60
C VAL A 83 7.61 -2.47 7.25
N SER A 84 8.41 -3.53 7.34
CA SER A 84 9.78 -3.45 7.87
C SER A 84 10.77 -2.79 6.90
N GLU A 85 10.55 -2.91 5.58
CA GLU A 85 11.41 -2.33 4.53
C GLU A 85 10.85 -1.02 3.94
N LEU A 86 9.55 -0.79 4.10
CA LEU A 86 8.77 0.28 3.49
C LEU A 86 9.17 1.71 3.87
N PRO A 87 9.41 2.03 5.16
CA PRO A 87 9.66 3.41 5.59
C PRO A 87 10.91 4.01 4.94
N SER A 88 11.91 3.17 4.67
CA SER A 88 13.14 3.58 3.97
C SER A 88 12.96 3.68 2.45
N LEU A 89 12.13 2.83 1.84
CA LEU A 89 12.00 2.72 0.38
C LEU A 89 10.92 3.63 -0.21
N LEU A 90 9.89 3.96 0.58
CA LEU A 90 8.72 4.75 0.17
C LEU A 90 8.57 6.03 1.01
N LYS A 91 9.67 6.56 1.54
CA LYS A 91 9.66 7.77 2.41
C LYS A 91 8.94 8.96 1.76
N ASP A 92 9.01 9.07 0.45
CA ASP A 92 8.37 10.14 -0.33
C ASP A 92 6.93 9.78 -0.76
N ASP A 93 6.50 8.53 -0.61
CA ASP A 93 5.20 8.01 -1.04
C ASP A 93 4.27 7.68 0.15
N LEU A 94 4.29 8.52 1.20
CA LEU A 94 3.45 8.40 2.39
C LEU A 94 1.96 8.17 2.09
N LEU A 95 1.48 8.75 0.99
CA LEU A 95 0.11 8.60 0.55
C LEU A 95 -0.22 7.18 0.07
N LEU A 96 0.70 6.56 -0.70
CA LEU A 96 0.56 5.18 -1.15
C LEU A 96 0.59 4.23 0.05
N LEU A 97 1.51 4.49 0.98
CA LEU A 97 1.63 3.76 2.25
C LEU A 97 0.32 3.77 3.03
N TYR A 98 -0.27 4.96 3.18
CA TYR A 98 -1.53 5.14 3.89
C TYR A 98 -2.68 4.38 3.23
N VAL A 99 -2.81 4.47 1.89
CA VAL A 99 -3.85 3.72 1.15
C VAL A 99 -3.74 2.24 1.43
N LEU A 100 -2.54 1.68 1.24
CA LEU A 100 -2.30 0.26 1.43
C LEU A 100 -2.64 -0.18 2.84
N PHE A 101 -2.11 0.52 3.85
CA PHE A 101 -2.39 0.22 5.26
C PHE A 101 -3.90 0.16 5.54
N GLU A 102 -4.66 1.15 5.05
CA GLU A 102 -6.11 1.18 5.22
C GLU A 102 -6.83 0.01 4.54
N ARG A 103 -6.32 -0.50 3.41
CA ARG A 103 -6.91 -1.68 2.74
C ARG A 103 -6.57 -2.96 3.50
N TYR A 104 -5.31 -3.14 3.92
CA TYR A 104 -4.90 -4.30 4.70
C TYR A 104 -5.66 -4.44 6.02
N ARG A 105 -5.90 -3.32 6.71
CA ARG A 105 -6.77 -3.29 7.89
C ARG A 105 -8.20 -3.74 7.59
N LYS A 106 -8.71 -3.43 6.39
CA LYS A 106 -10.04 -3.87 5.95
C LYS A 106 -10.07 -5.33 5.54
N TYR A 107 -9.01 -5.84 4.90
CA TYR A 107 -8.85 -7.27 4.63
C TYR A 107 -8.86 -8.08 5.92
N ASP A 108 -8.12 -7.65 6.94
CA ASP A 108 -8.13 -8.30 8.26
C ASP A 108 -9.53 -8.30 8.90
N LEU A 109 -10.28 -7.21 8.77
CA LEU A 109 -11.65 -7.14 9.28
C LEU A 109 -12.56 -8.14 8.55
N ILE A 110 -12.49 -8.19 7.22
CA ILE A 110 -13.25 -9.14 6.40
C ILE A 110 -12.90 -10.58 6.80
N ASN A 111 -11.61 -10.90 6.92
CA ASN A 111 -11.15 -12.22 7.35
C ASN A 111 -11.67 -12.59 8.74
N ARG A 112 -11.72 -11.64 9.67
CA ARG A 112 -12.28 -11.87 11.01
C ARG A 112 -13.78 -12.15 10.97
N GLU A 113 -14.53 -11.40 10.16
CA GLU A 113 -15.97 -11.67 9.98
C GLU A 113 -16.21 -13.04 9.34
N LEU A 114 -15.45 -13.38 8.30
CA LEU A 114 -15.50 -14.69 7.65
C LEU A 114 -15.15 -15.82 8.63
N ASN A 115 -14.15 -15.63 9.49
CA ASN A 115 -13.77 -16.60 10.52
C ASN A 115 -14.87 -16.78 11.57
N LEU A 116 -15.45 -15.69 12.08
CA LEU A 116 -16.54 -15.76 13.06
C LEU A 116 -17.77 -16.48 12.49
N LEU A 117 -18.07 -16.26 11.21
CA LEU A 117 -19.13 -16.95 10.50
C LEU A 117 -18.82 -18.45 10.35
N HIS A 118 -17.58 -18.78 9.93
CA HIS A 118 -17.14 -20.16 9.76
C HIS A 118 -17.20 -20.97 11.06
N TYR A 119 -16.68 -20.42 12.17
CA TYR A 119 -16.67 -21.09 13.48
C TYR A 119 -18.05 -21.19 14.13
N ARG A 120 -18.98 -20.27 13.84
CA ARG A 120 -20.36 -20.36 14.32
C ARG A 120 -21.14 -21.52 13.69
N GLU A 121 -20.62 -22.05 12.59
CA GLU A 121 -21.32 -22.95 11.67
C GLU A 121 -20.68 -24.35 11.59
N GLU A 122 -19.70 -24.67 12.46
CA GLU A 122 -19.15 -26.02 12.59
C GLU A 122 -20.26 -27.05 12.90
N GLY A 123 -20.80 -27.63 11.83
CA GLY A 123 -21.88 -28.63 11.81
C GLY A 123 -22.73 -28.61 10.54
N ILE A 124 -22.91 -27.46 9.88
CA ILE A 124 -23.73 -27.34 8.67
C ILE A 124 -23.02 -26.34 7.74
N LYS A 125 -22.80 -26.71 6.47
CA LYS A 125 -22.37 -25.78 5.40
C LYS A 125 -23.27 -24.55 5.41
N ALA A 126 -22.96 -23.53 6.18
CA ALA A 126 -23.97 -22.56 6.44
C ALA A 126 -23.89 -21.39 5.47
N SER A 127 -25.11 -21.07 5.09
CA SER A 127 -25.48 -19.98 4.23
C SER A 127 -25.17 -18.75 5.05
N ILE A 128 -24.01 -18.15 4.78
CA ILE A 128 -23.58 -16.92 5.41
C ILE A 128 -24.72 -15.92 5.36
N TYR A 129 -25.06 -15.33 6.51
CA TYR A 129 -25.99 -14.22 6.56
C TYR A 129 -25.46 -13.09 5.66
N PRO A 130 -26.12 -12.81 4.52
CA PRO A 130 -25.63 -11.89 3.48
C PRO A 130 -25.50 -10.43 3.96
N ASP A 131 -26.10 -10.09 5.10
CA ASP A 131 -26.51 -8.73 5.40
C ASP A 131 -25.38 -7.82 5.93
N SER A 132 -24.29 -8.37 6.50
CA SER A 132 -23.18 -7.56 7.04
C SER A 132 -21.88 -7.65 6.23
N THR A 133 -21.49 -8.86 5.82
CA THR A 133 -20.16 -9.08 5.23
C THR A 133 -20.13 -8.81 3.72
N LEU A 134 -21.16 -9.18 2.95
CA LEU A 134 -21.18 -8.87 1.51
C LEU A 134 -21.17 -7.36 1.20
N PRO A 135 -21.92 -6.50 1.92
CA PRO A 135 -21.80 -5.05 1.76
C PRO A 135 -20.39 -4.53 2.07
N LEU A 136 -19.71 -5.11 3.07
CA LEU A 136 -18.34 -4.76 3.42
C LEU A 136 -17.38 -5.14 2.28
N VAL A 137 -17.48 -6.37 1.78
CA VAL A 137 -16.67 -6.88 0.65
C VAL A 137 -16.92 -6.06 -0.62
N ALA A 138 -18.17 -5.73 -0.93
CA ALA A 138 -18.53 -4.91 -2.09
C ALA A 138 -17.99 -3.47 -1.98
N SER A 139 -18.06 -2.87 -0.78
CA SER A 139 -17.48 -1.56 -0.54
C SER A 139 -15.95 -1.57 -0.64
N GLU A 140 -15.31 -2.67 -0.25
CA GLU A 140 -13.85 -2.81 -0.28
C GLU A 140 -13.34 -3.05 -1.69
N LEU A 141 -14.04 -3.87 -2.49
CA LEU A 141 -13.66 -4.21 -3.85
C LEU A 141 -13.35 -2.99 -4.72
N GLY A 142 -14.24 -2.00 -4.77
CA GLY A 142 -14.02 -0.79 -5.58
C GLY A 142 -12.84 0.07 -5.09
N LYS A 143 -12.56 0.04 -3.77
CA LYS A 143 -11.41 0.75 -3.18
C LYS A 143 -10.10 0.00 -3.48
N SER A 144 -10.11 -1.32 -3.47
CA SER A 144 -8.97 -2.16 -3.84
C SER A 144 -8.62 -2.05 -5.32
N GLU A 145 -9.62 -1.99 -6.22
CA GLU A 145 -9.37 -1.75 -7.66
C GLU A 145 -8.70 -0.39 -7.91
N LEU A 146 -9.10 0.65 -7.16
CA LEU A 146 -8.43 1.94 -7.21
C LEU A 146 -6.99 1.85 -6.69
N ALA A 147 -6.77 1.16 -5.56
CA ALA A 147 -5.42 0.96 -5.02
C ALA A 147 -4.51 0.20 -6.00
N LEU A 148 -5.03 -0.82 -6.69
CA LEU A 148 -4.30 -1.56 -7.72
C LEU A 148 -3.88 -0.64 -8.88
N ASN A 149 -4.74 0.26 -9.32
CA ASN A 149 -4.40 1.25 -10.34
C ASN A 149 -3.27 2.18 -9.87
N LEU A 150 -3.31 2.64 -8.61
CA LEU A 150 -2.25 3.46 -8.03
C LEU A 150 -0.92 2.71 -7.96
N LEU A 151 -0.92 1.44 -7.54
CA LEU A 151 0.27 0.59 -7.52
C LEU A 151 0.85 0.38 -8.92
N ASN A 152 0.01 0.14 -9.92
CA ASN A 152 0.43 0.00 -11.32
C ASN A 152 1.01 1.29 -11.91
N LYS A 153 0.57 2.45 -11.44
CA LYS A 153 1.18 3.75 -11.80
C LYS A 153 2.51 3.94 -11.08
N ALA A 154 2.58 3.60 -9.80
CA ALA A 154 3.77 3.70 -8.98
C ALA A 154 4.91 2.81 -9.51
N SER A 155 4.59 1.60 -9.98
CA SER A 155 5.57 0.66 -10.56
C SER A 155 6.20 1.20 -11.86
N ARG A 156 5.48 2.08 -12.57
CA ARG A 156 5.94 2.79 -13.77
C ARG A 156 6.68 4.09 -13.45
N GLY A 157 6.85 4.45 -12.18
CA GLY A 157 7.51 5.69 -11.75
C GLY A 157 6.67 6.95 -11.89
N ILE A 158 5.34 6.81 -12.00
CA ILE A 158 4.41 7.95 -12.10
C ILE A 158 4.11 8.47 -10.68
N ARG A 159 4.30 9.77 -10.43
CA ARG A 159 3.93 10.38 -9.14
C ARG A 159 2.41 10.34 -8.91
N ILE A 160 2.03 9.97 -7.69
CA ILE A 160 0.63 9.68 -7.32
C ILE A 160 -0.12 10.91 -6.79
N GLU A 161 0.58 12.02 -6.53
CA GLU A 161 0.07 13.24 -5.88
C GLU A 161 -1.21 13.83 -6.52
N GLN A 162 -1.46 13.57 -7.80
CA GLN A 162 -2.61 14.14 -8.53
C GLN A 162 -3.91 13.33 -8.45
N TYR A 163 -3.89 12.07 -8.00
CA TYR A 163 -5.03 11.14 -8.23
C TYR A 163 -5.96 10.93 -7.03
N MET A 164 -5.67 11.51 -5.86
CA MET A 164 -6.31 11.10 -4.59
C MET A 164 -7.06 12.21 -3.84
N ILE A 165 -6.97 13.47 -4.28
CA ILE A 165 -7.71 14.59 -3.66
C ILE A 165 -9.24 14.36 -3.77
N GLY A 166 -9.72 13.61 -4.77
CA GLY A 166 -11.14 13.31 -4.94
C GLY A 166 -11.69 12.11 -4.15
N SER A 167 -10.88 11.07 -3.90
CA SER A 167 -11.37 9.81 -3.29
C SER A 167 -11.29 9.81 -1.76
N LEU A 168 -10.22 10.37 -1.17
CA LEU A 168 -10.05 10.45 0.29
C LEU A 168 -11.02 11.43 0.96
N TYR A 169 -11.49 12.46 0.25
CA TYR A 169 -12.49 13.41 0.77
C TYR A 169 -13.94 12.95 0.60
N ARG A 170 -14.21 11.89 -0.18
CA ARG A 170 -15.56 11.36 -0.36
C ARG A 170 -16.04 10.53 0.84
N ASP A 171 -15.12 9.84 1.52
CA ASP A 171 -15.45 8.96 2.66
C ASP A 171 -15.81 9.72 3.95
N LYS A 172 -15.39 10.99 4.10
CA LYS A 172 -15.80 11.83 5.25
C LYS A 172 -17.28 12.21 5.22
N ARG A 173 -17.94 12.22 4.07
CA ARG A 173 -19.38 12.53 3.97
C ARG A 173 -20.28 11.35 4.32
N TYR A 174 -19.80 10.12 4.20
CA TYR A 174 -20.63 8.93 4.47
C TYR A 174 -20.80 8.65 5.98
N TYR A 175 -19.91 9.16 6.83
CA TYR A 175 -20.01 9.06 8.30
C TYR A 175 -20.59 10.32 8.98
N SER A 176 -20.85 11.40 8.22
CA SER A 176 -21.53 12.58 8.75
C SER A 176 -23.05 12.45 8.67
N ASP A 177 -23.58 11.83 7.61
CA ASP A 177 -25.03 11.78 7.35
C ASP A 177 -25.83 10.80 8.23
N LYS A 178 -25.15 9.92 8.98
CA LYS A 178 -25.80 8.93 9.85
C LYS A 178 -25.90 9.34 11.32
N ARG A 179 -25.39 10.52 11.70
CA ARG A 179 -25.57 11.06 13.07
C ARG A 179 -26.74 12.02 13.21
N ASP A 180 -27.31 12.48 12.10
CA ASP A 180 -28.39 13.49 12.11
C ASP A 180 -29.79 12.89 11.89
N THR A 181 -29.93 11.55 11.84
CA THR A 181 -31.23 10.87 11.60
C THR A 181 -31.69 9.93 12.73
N GLN A 182 -31.03 9.92 13.89
CA GLN A 182 -31.46 9.14 15.07
C GLN A 182 -31.66 9.98 16.34
N GLY A 183 -32.32 11.12 16.22
CA GLY A 183 -32.59 11.97 17.38
C GLY A 183 -33.83 12.82 17.23
N MET A 184 -35.02 12.22 17.38
CA MET A 184 -36.21 12.80 18.03
C MET A 184 -37.41 11.87 17.81
N GLN A 185 -37.56 10.84 18.66
CA GLN A 185 -38.89 10.40 19.05
C GLN A 185 -39.31 11.27 20.24
N LYS A 186 -40.33 12.11 20.04
CA LYS A 186 -41.04 12.74 21.16
C LYS A 186 -41.71 11.64 21.97
N PRO A 187 -41.69 11.70 23.31
CA PRO A 187 -42.60 10.89 24.10
C PRO A 187 -44.02 11.44 23.92
N ASP A 188 -44.95 10.53 23.67
CA ASP A 188 -46.38 10.81 23.63
C ASP A 188 -46.87 11.29 25.00
N ASP A 189 -47.72 12.32 24.99
CA ASP A 189 -48.38 12.88 26.16
C ASP A 189 -49.41 11.88 26.73
N ILE A 190 -49.24 11.49 28.01
CA ILE A 190 -50.31 11.08 28.95
C ILE A 190 -50.10 11.85 30.24
#